data_AF-A0A959YT53-F1
#
_entry.id   AF-A0A959YT53-F1
#
_cell.length_a   1.000
_cell.length_b   1.000
_cell.length_c   1.000
_cell.angle_alpha   90.00
_cell.angle_beta   90.00
_cell.angle_gamma   90.00
#
_symmetry.space_group_name_H-M   'P 1'
#
loop_
_entity.id
_entity.type
_entity.pdbx_description
1 polymer ?
#
loop_
_entity_poly.entity_id
_entity_poly.type
_entity_poly.pdbx_seq_one_letter_code
_entity_poly.pdbx_strand_id
1 'polypeptide(L)'
;MFIADFEEKMIMSSMKLFYFFCLAVLIPCMLKGQTAGKTSDDPTYVKISIWLEGPYKQGKMNTDLNKSGYLPTSQPFNVSPWNYDGTESVPSIPNGNVVDWVLVELRSADSASAATPETVLVKKAAFLMSNGKILETDGVTLLNFDTVFT
;
A
#
# COMPACT_ATOMS: atom_id res chain seq x y z
N MET A 1 -8.69 13.97 -12.89
CA MET A 1 -8.13 12.65 -12.54
C MET A 1 -6.61 12.75 -12.60
N PHE A 2 -5.97 12.90 -11.44
CA PHE A 2 -4.52 12.85 -11.34
C PHE A 2 -4.13 11.43 -10.95
N ILE A 3 -3.39 10.75 -11.81
CA ILE A 3 -2.78 9.45 -11.51
C ILE A 3 -1.33 9.75 -11.16
N ALA A 4 -0.94 9.53 -9.91
CA ALA A 4 0.46 9.50 -9.56
C ALA A 4 1.01 8.13 -9.99
N ASP A 5 1.61 8.06 -11.19
CA ASP A 5 2.34 6.89 -11.65
C ASP A 5 3.72 6.88 -10.95
N PHE A 6 3.87 6.08 -9.89
CA PHE A 6 5.16 5.80 -9.27
C PHE A 6 5.56 4.35 -9.59
N GLU A 7 6.34 4.17 -10.66
CA GLU A 7 6.83 2.86 -11.11
C GLU A 7 8.25 2.59 -10.58
N GLU A 8 8.41 2.47 -9.26
CA GLU A 8 9.63 1.90 -8.69
C GLU A 8 9.41 0.41 -8.38
N LYS A 9 10.04 -0.46 -9.18
CA LYS A 9 10.09 -1.91 -8.93
C LYS A 9 11.04 -2.19 -7.76
N MET A 10 10.55 -2.07 -6.54
CA MET A 10 11.28 -2.51 -5.36
C MET A 10 11.17 -4.04 -5.22
N ILE A 11 12.27 -4.75 -5.46
CA ILE A 11 12.46 -6.16 -5.09
C ILE A 11 13.09 -6.14 -3.70
N MET A 12 12.33 -6.50 -2.68
CA MET A 12 12.80 -6.50 -1.30
C MET A 12 13.60 -7.78 -1.06
N SER A 13 14.92 -7.69 -0.90
CA SER A 13 15.81 -8.84 -0.70
C SER A 13 16.33 -8.92 0.75
N SER A 14 16.24 -10.12 1.31
CA SER A 14 16.93 -10.68 2.45
C SER A 14 16.45 -10.25 3.84
N MET A 15 15.48 -11.00 4.38
CA MET A 15 15.52 -11.75 5.65
C MET A 15 16.64 -11.38 6.67
N LYS A 16 16.63 -10.15 7.17
CA LYS A 16 17.38 -9.75 8.37
C LYS A 16 16.78 -8.55 9.09
N LEU A 17 15.45 -8.45 9.09
CA LEU A 17 14.66 -7.71 10.09
C LEU A 17 13.21 -8.15 9.91
N PHE A 18 12.79 -9.13 10.71
CA PHE A 18 11.38 -9.22 11.08
C PHE A 18 10.95 -7.82 11.57
N TYR A 19 9.85 -7.29 11.05
CA TYR A 19 9.32 -5.94 11.30
C TYR A 19 10.00 -4.78 10.58
N PHE A 20 9.91 -4.68 9.25
CA PHE A 20 10.03 -3.37 8.59
C PHE A 20 9.51 -3.42 7.14
N PHE A 21 8.20 -3.55 6.94
CA PHE A 21 7.61 -3.16 5.65
C PHE A 21 6.43 -2.24 5.86
N CYS A 22 6.75 -1.09 6.46
CA CYS A 22 6.04 0.13 6.14
C CYS A 22 6.63 0.65 4.81
N LEU A 23 5.85 0.57 3.74
CA LEU A 23 6.22 1.24 2.50
C LEU A 23 5.96 2.74 2.66
N ALA A 24 7.03 3.50 2.89
CA ALA A 24 6.98 4.96 2.86
C ALA A 24 6.87 5.42 1.40
N VAL A 25 5.69 5.86 0.96
CA VAL A 25 5.58 6.60 -0.29
C VAL A 25 6.11 8.00 -0.01
N LEU A 26 7.22 8.32 -0.66
CA LEU A 26 7.83 9.63 -0.60
C LEU A 26 7.09 10.56 -1.53
N ILE A 27 6.58 11.66 -0.98
CA ILE A 27 6.13 12.82 -1.75
C ILE A 27 7.12 13.99 -1.53
N PRO A 28 8.41 13.95 -1.96
CA PRO A 28 9.30 15.08 -1.70
C PRO A 28 9.11 16.27 -2.63
N CYS A 29 8.31 16.16 -3.70
CA CYS A 29 8.39 17.16 -4.77
C CYS A 29 7.07 17.47 -5.48
N MET A 30 6.10 16.56 -5.49
CA MET A 30 4.93 16.71 -6.38
C MET A 30 3.87 17.72 -5.90
N LEU A 31 4.05 18.35 -4.73
CA LEU A 31 3.06 19.32 -4.18
C LEU A 31 3.55 20.76 -4.07
N LYS A 32 4.83 21.08 -4.36
CA LYS A 32 5.27 22.50 -4.35
C LYS A 32 4.61 23.35 -5.45
N GLY A 33 3.85 22.74 -6.38
CA GLY A 33 3.21 23.42 -7.51
C GLY A 33 1.69 23.28 -7.65
N GLN A 34 0.96 22.62 -6.74
CA GLN A 34 -0.48 22.38 -6.93
C GLN A 34 -1.36 22.83 -5.74
N THR A 35 -1.13 24.03 -5.21
CA THR A 35 -2.11 24.72 -4.36
C THR A 35 -3.09 25.60 -5.15
N ALA A 36 -2.97 25.67 -6.47
CA ALA A 36 -3.88 26.44 -7.32
C ALA A 36 -4.97 25.53 -7.93
N GLY A 37 -5.96 25.13 -7.11
CA GLY A 37 -7.28 24.73 -7.63
C GLY A 37 -7.81 23.33 -7.33
N LYS A 38 -7.14 22.48 -6.54
CA LYS A 38 -7.76 21.24 -6.05
C LYS A 38 -8.65 21.52 -4.84
N THR A 39 -9.92 21.14 -4.93
CA THR A 39 -10.83 21.07 -3.78
C THR A 39 -10.61 19.76 -3.02
N SER A 40 -11.00 19.72 -1.75
CA SER A 40 -10.88 18.59 -0.81
C SER A 40 -11.50 17.26 -1.27
N ASP A 41 -12.20 17.26 -2.40
CA ASP A 41 -13.09 16.20 -2.86
C ASP A 41 -12.56 15.51 -4.14
N ASP A 42 -11.39 15.92 -4.64
CA ASP A 42 -10.82 15.35 -5.86
C ASP A 42 -10.08 14.04 -5.58
N PRO A 43 -10.49 12.92 -6.19
CA PRO A 43 -9.93 11.66 -5.81
C PRO A 43 -8.47 11.52 -6.23
N THR A 44 -7.63 11.10 -5.30
CA THR A 44 -6.19 10.90 -5.54
C THR A 44 -5.85 9.41 -5.54
N TYR A 45 -5.60 8.90 -6.74
CA TYR A 45 -5.19 7.51 -6.96
C TYR A 45 -3.67 7.40 -7.01
N VAL A 46 -3.14 6.43 -6.28
CA VAL A 46 -1.73 6.10 -6.26
C VAL A 46 -1.54 4.72 -6.86
N LYS A 47 -0.67 4.64 -7.87
CA LYS A 47 -0.29 3.37 -8.48
C LYS A 47 1.06 2.96 -7.92
N ILE A 48 1.05 1.86 -7.18
CA ILE A 48 2.23 1.29 -6.53
C ILE A 48 2.39 -0.15 -7.01
N SER A 49 3.62 -0.59 -7.21
CA SER A 49 3.92 -1.99 -7.51
C SER A 49 5.12 -2.48 -6.70
N ILE A 50 4.94 -3.58 -5.97
CA ILE A 50 5.97 -4.20 -5.13
C ILE A 50 6.06 -5.70 -5.40
N TRP A 51 7.22 -6.28 -5.14
CA TRP A 51 7.43 -7.73 -5.25
C TRP A 51 8.06 -8.25 -3.95
N LEU A 52 7.33 -9.12 -3.26
CA LEU A 52 7.82 -9.78 -2.04
C LEU A 52 8.69 -10.97 -2.43
N GLU A 53 9.92 -11.05 -1.91
CA GLU A 53 10.87 -12.12 -2.24
C GLU A 53 10.31 -13.53 -1.98
N GLY A 54 9.61 -13.74 -0.87
CA GLY A 54 9.10 -15.05 -0.46
C GLY A 54 8.14 -15.67 -1.49
N PRO A 55 7.03 -15.00 -1.83
CA PRO A 55 6.11 -15.51 -2.84
C PRO A 55 6.61 -15.30 -4.27
N TYR A 56 7.63 -14.48 -4.52
CA TYR A 56 8.10 -14.20 -5.88
C TYR A 56 8.75 -15.40 -6.55
N LYS A 57 8.23 -15.78 -7.72
CA LYS A 57 8.77 -16.81 -8.58
C LYS A 57 8.54 -16.46 -10.05
N GLN A 58 9.63 -16.26 -10.80
CA GLN A 58 9.62 -16.09 -12.26
C GLN A 58 8.64 -15.00 -12.77
N GLY A 59 8.63 -13.84 -12.13
CA GLY A 59 7.82 -12.70 -12.58
C GLY A 59 6.36 -12.70 -12.10
N LYS A 60 5.99 -13.61 -11.19
CA LYS A 60 4.71 -13.60 -10.48
C LYS A 60 4.91 -13.90 -9.00
N MET A 61 3.97 -13.47 -8.16
CA MET A 61 3.90 -13.91 -6.77
C MET A 61 2.91 -15.05 -6.59
N ASN A 62 3.32 -16.03 -5.79
CA ASN A 62 2.49 -17.15 -5.41
C ASN A 62 1.34 -16.71 -4.49
N THR A 63 0.16 -17.30 -4.68
CA THR A 63 -1.06 -17.00 -3.94
C THR A 63 -1.54 -18.18 -3.10
N ASP A 64 -0.64 -19.10 -2.74
CA ASP A 64 -1.00 -20.31 -2.00
C ASP A 64 -1.61 -20.03 -0.62
N LEU A 65 -1.26 -18.92 0.04
CA LEU A 65 -1.92 -18.49 1.28
C LEU A 65 -3.41 -18.21 1.07
N ASN A 66 -3.75 -17.54 -0.03
CA ASN A 66 -5.13 -17.26 -0.42
C ASN A 66 -5.86 -18.56 -0.79
N LYS A 67 -5.26 -19.39 -1.66
CA LYS A 67 -5.87 -20.68 -2.06
C LYS A 67 -6.11 -21.62 -0.89
N SER A 68 -5.25 -21.57 0.13
CA SER A 68 -5.36 -22.39 1.33
C SER A 68 -6.24 -21.77 2.41
N GLY A 69 -6.82 -20.58 2.17
CA GLY A 69 -7.71 -19.90 3.12
C GLY A 69 -7.01 -19.33 4.35
N TYR A 70 -5.69 -19.10 4.29
CA TYR A 70 -4.92 -18.57 5.41
C TYR A 70 -4.91 -17.04 5.50
N LEU A 71 -5.43 -16.35 4.48
CA LEU A 71 -5.57 -14.90 4.55
C LEU A 71 -6.78 -14.52 5.42
N PRO A 72 -6.61 -13.66 6.43
CA PRO A 72 -7.73 -13.19 7.23
C PRO A 72 -8.63 -12.31 6.38
N THR A 73 -9.93 -12.35 6.65
CA THR A 73 -10.93 -11.49 5.98
C THR A 73 -10.98 -10.07 6.55
N SER A 74 -10.33 -9.82 7.69
CA SER A 74 -10.12 -8.50 8.27
C SER A 74 -8.64 -8.15 8.26
N GLN A 75 -8.32 -6.86 8.11
CA GLN A 75 -6.93 -6.39 8.10
C GLN A 75 -6.19 -6.80 9.39
N PRO A 76 -4.93 -7.31 9.32
CA PRO A 76 -4.22 -7.88 10.46
C PRO A 76 -3.33 -6.87 11.25
N PHE A 77 -3.36 -5.58 10.90
CA PHE A 77 -2.47 -4.55 11.42
C PHE A 77 -3.02 -3.78 12.63
N ASN A 78 -4.16 -4.20 13.18
CA ASN A 78 -4.75 -3.61 14.40
C ASN A 78 -4.02 -3.97 15.71
N VAL A 79 -2.92 -4.71 15.62
CA VAL A 79 -2.08 -5.08 16.76
C VAL A 79 -0.69 -4.44 16.67
N SER A 80 0.01 -4.45 17.80
CA SER A 80 1.41 -4.02 17.87
C SER A 80 2.28 -4.76 16.84
N PRO A 81 3.23 -4.09 16.15
CA PRO A 81 3.69 -2.71 16.40
C PRO A 81 2.89 -1.63 15.66
N TRP A 82 2.03 -2.00 14.72
CA TRP A 82 1.39 -1.05 13.81
C TRP A 82 0.22 -0.32 14.45
N ASN A 83 -0.54 -1.01 15.31
CA ASN A 83 -1.73 -0.51 16.02
C ASN A 83 -2.61 0.34 15.09
N TYR A 84 -2.89 -0.19 13.89
CA TYR A 84 -3.65 0.50 12.87
C TYR A 84 -5.15 0.34 13.13
N ASP A 85 -5.81 1.47 13.41
CA ASP A 85 -7.23 1.53 13.78
C ASP A 85 -8.20 1.40 12.59
N GLY A 86 -7.71 1.14 11.37
CA GLY A 86 -8.55 0.94 10.20
C GLY A 86 -9.48 -0.26 10.33
N THR A 87 -10.65 -0.17 9.72
CA THR A 87 -11.72 -1.19 9.83
C THR A 87 -11.89 -2.00 8.55
N GLU A 88 -10.91 -1.99 7.66
CA GLU A 88 -10.95 -2.70 6.39
C GLU A 88 -11.18 -4.20 6.60
N SER A 89 -12.27 -4.69 6.02
CA SER A 89 -12.65 -6.10 6.02
C SER A 89 -13.45 -6.42 4.77
N VAL A 90 -13.46 -7.71 4.41
CA VAL A 90 -14.18 -8.25 3.27
C VAL A 90 -15.00 -9.47 3.70
N PRO A 91 -16.15 -9.76 3.08
CA PRO A 91 -16.91 -10.98 3.39
C PRO A 91 -16.14 -12.25 2.97
N SER A 92 -15.32 -12.14 1.93
CA SER A 92 -14.38 -13.15 1.44
C SER A 92 -13.28 -12.45 0.64
N ILE A 93 -12.11 -13.09 0.50
CA ILE A 93 -11.03 -12.55 -0.34
C ILE A 93 -11.53 -12.47 -1.79
N PRO A 94 -11.63 -11.27 -2.40
CA PRO A 94 -12.42 -11.06 -3.62
C PRO A 94 -11.77 -11.64 -4.88
N ASN A 95 -10.46 -11.92 -4.85
CA ASN A 95 -9.70 -12.32 -6.03
C ASN A 95 -8.67 -13.39 -5.66
N GLY A 96 -8.60 -14.49 -6.43
CA GLY A 96 -7.60 -15.55 -6.24
C GLY A 96 -6.15 -15.12 -6.54
N ASN A 97 -5.97 -13.92 -7.10
CA ASN A 97 -4.67 -13.30 -7.32
C ASN A 97 -4.17 -12.50 -6.10
N VAL A 98 -4.96 -12.34 -5.03
CA VAL A 98 -4.46 -11.71 -3.80
C VAL A 98 -3.38 -12.62 -3.21
N VAL A 99 -2.24 -12.00 -2.91
CA VAL A 99 -1.06 -12.63 -2.30
C VAL A 99 -1.10 -12.45 -0.80
N ASP A 100 -1.28 -11.21 -0.33
CA ASP A 100 -1.27 -10.85 1.09
C ASP A 100 -1.94 -9.49 1.33
N TRP A 101 -2.17 -9.17 2.61
CA TRP A 101 -2.48 -7.83 3.08
C TRP A 101 -1.22 -6.98 3.17
N VAL A 102 -1.33 -5.70 2.85
CA VAL A 102 -0.27 -4.71 3.03
C VAL A 102 -0.82 -3.46 3.70
N LEU A 103 -0.04 -2.86 4.59
CA LEU A 103 -0.32 -1.55 5.16
C LEU A 103 0.51 -0.51 4.41
N VAL A 104 -0.18 0.42 3.74
CA VAL A 104 0.45 1.50 2.99
C VAL A 104 0.40 2.77 3.82
N GLU A 105 1.54 3.42 4.01
CA GLU A 105 1.63 4.72 4.69
C GLU A 105 2.05 5.81 3.70
N LEU A 106 1.24 6.86 3.62
CA LEU A 106 1.60 8.06 2.89
C LEU A 106 2.35 9.00 3.83
N ARG A 107 3.57 9.41 3.46
CA ARG A 107 4.42 10.26 4.30
C ARG A 107 4.75 11.58 3.62
N SER A 108 4.76 12.66 4.39
CA SER A 108 5.18 13.98 3.93
C SER A 108 6.64 14.22 4.31
N ALA A 109 7.55 14.13 3.35
CA ALA A 109 8.96 14.34 3.61
C ALA A 109 9.70 14.82 2.37
N ASP A 110 10.63 15.77 2.57
CA ASP A 110 11.48 16.34 1.51
C ASP A 110 12.55 15.37 0.98
N SER A 111 12.68 14.16 1.53
CA SER A 111 13.56 13.12 1.00
C SER A 111 13.22 11.74 1.56
N ALA A 112 13.71 10.70 0.88
CA ALA A 112 13.63 9.30 1.33
C ALA A 112 14.04 9.10 2.77
N SER A 113 15.20 9.64 3.11
CA SER A 113 15.80 9.59 4.43
C SER A 113 15.01 10.34 5.49
N ALA A 114 14.15 11.28 5.11
CA ALA A 114 13.36 12.09 6.04
C ALA A 114 11.93 11.56 6.25
N ALA A 115 11.52 10.50 5.54
CA ALA A 115 10.21 9.88 5.76
C ALA A 115 10.24 8.94 6.97
N THR A 116 10.06 9.50 8.15
CA THR A 116 9.99 8.77 9.42
C THR A 116 8.54 8.42 9.79
N PRO A 117 8.28 7.53 10.77
CA PRO A 117 6.93 7.23 11.23
C PRO A 117 6.13 8.46 11.72
N GLU A 118 6.81 9.53 12.12
CA GLU A 118 6.21 10.78 12.57
C GLU A 118 5.68 11.65 11.43
N THR A 119 6.12 11.39 10.19
CA THR A 119 5.69 12.16 9.01
C THR A 119 4.55 11.50 8.23
N VAL A 120 3.93 10.46 8.80
CA VAL A 120 2.77 9.79 8.23
C VAL A 120 1.57 10.73 8.21
N LEU A 121 1.01 10.93 7.02
CA LEU A 121 -0.23 11.67 6.81
C LEU A 121 -1.45 10.75 6.93
N VAL A 122 -1.37 9.55 6.34
CA VAL A 122 -2.45 8.57 6.34
C VAL A 122 -1.90 7.16 6.19
N LYS A 123 -2.67 6.18 6.70
CA LYS A 123 -2.41 4.75 6.53
C LYS A 123 -3.64 4.07 5.95
N LYS A 124 -3.44 3.07 5.11
CA LYS A 124 -4.52 2.27 4.52
C LYS A 124 -4.12 0.81 4.37
N ALA A 125 -5.00 -0.10 4.79
CA ALA A 125 -4.82 -1.52 4.54
C ALA A 125 -5.35 -1.88 3.14
N ALA A 126 -4.56 -2.61 2.38
CA ALA A 126 -4.82 -2.88 0.97
C ALA A 126 -4.38 -4.30 0.60
N PHE A 127 -4.76 -4.76 -0.59
CA PHE A 127 -4.37 -6.07 -1.11
C PHE A 127 -3.20 -5.97 -2.07
N LEU A 128 -2.21 -6.84 -1.84
CA LEU A 128 -1.14 -7.09 -2.81
C LEU A 128 -1.56 -8.18 -3.79
N MET A 129 -1.41 -7.90 -5.08
CA MET A 129 -1.79 -8.80 -6.16
C MET A 129 -0.58 -9.59 -6.69
N SER A 130 -0.83 -10.75 -7.30
CA SER A 130 0.20 -11.64 -7.86
C SER A 130 1.08 -11.00 -8.96
N ASN A 131 0.63 -9.88 -9.53
CA ASN A 131 1.33 -9.06 -10.51
C ASN A 131 2.09 -7.86 -9.89
N GLY A 132 2.15 -7.80 -8.55
CA GLY A 132 2.83 -6.76 -7.79
C GLY A 132 2.00 -5.51 -7.53
N LYS A 133 0.83 -5.35 -8.14
CA LYS A 133 -0.02 -4.17 -7.89
C LYS A 133 -0.60 -4.19 -6.49
N ILE A 134 -0.70 -3.00 -5.90
CA ILE A 134 -1.48 -2.78 -4.67
C ILE A 134 -2.83 -2.18 -5.06
N LEU A 135 -3.91 -2.82 -4.63
CA LEU A 135 -5.29 -2.44 -4.92
C LEU A 135 -6.09 -2.34 -3.62
N GLU A 136 -7.24 -1.67 -3.70
CA GLU A 136 -8.23 -1.61 -2.62
C GLU A 136 -8.77 -3.00 -2.24
N THR A 137 -9.57 -3.05 -1.17
CA THR A 137 -10.16 -4.29 -0.66
C THR A 137 -11.16 -4.96 -1.61
N ASP A 138 -11.54 -4.31 -2.72
CA ASP A 138 -12.32 -4.94 -3.79
C ASP A 138 -11.47 -5.79 -4.75
N GLY A 139 -10.14 -5.67 -4.68
CA GLY A 139 -9.19 -6.37 -5.54
C GLY A 139 -9.19 -5.90 -7.00
N VAL A 140 -9.75 -4.73 -7.30
CA VAL A 140 -9.88 -4.16 -8.65
C VAL A 140 -9.49 -2.68 -8.69
N THR A 141 -9.90 -1.88 -7.71
CA THR A 141 -9.74 -0.43 -7.71
C THR A 141 -8.32 -0.04 -7.26
N LEU A 142 -7.77 1.00 -7.90
CA LEU A 142 -6.48 1.57 -7.52
C LEU A 142 -6.56 2.19 -6.13
N LEU A 143 -5.45 2.13 -5.39
CA LEU A 143 -5.37 2.68 -4.05
C LEU A 143 -5.68 4.19 -4.06
N ASN A 144 -6.59 4.60 -3.19
CA ASN A 144 -7.16 5.93 -3.13
C ASN A 144 -6.95 6.57 -1.74
N PHE A 145 -6.54 7.85 -1.74
CA PHE A 145 -6.23 8.64 -0.55
C PHE A 145 -6.96 9.99 -0.53
N ASP A 146 -8.28 9.99 -0.77
CA ASP A 146 -9.06 11.22 -1.00
C ASP A 146 -9.04 12.25 0.13
N THR A 147 -8.66 11.87 1.35
CA THR A 147 -8.80 12.71 2.55
C THR A 147 -7.52 13.45 2.98
N VAL A 148 -6.44 13.42 2.19
CA VAL A 148 -5.10 13.80 2.69
C VAL A 148 -4.63 15.20 2.24
N PHE A 149 -5.38 15.88 1.38
CA PHE A 149 -4.96 17.16 0.77
C PHE A 149 -5.85 18.36 1.15
N THR A 150 -6.63 18.27 2.22
CA THR A 150 -7.35 19.40 2.83
C THR A 150 -6.44 20.34 3.60
#